data_AF-A0A382Y8Q0-F1
#
_entry.id   AF-A0A382Y8Q0-F1
#
_cell.length_a   1.000
_cell.length_b   1.000
_cell.length_c   1.000
_cell.angle_alpha   90.00
_cell.angle_beta   90.00
_cell.angle_gamma   90.00
#
_symmetry.space_group_name_H-M   'P 1'
#
loop_
_entity.id
_entity.type
_entity.pdbx_description
1 polymer ?
#
loop_
_entity_poly.entity_id
_entity_poly.type
_entity_poly.pdbx_seq_one_letter_code
_entity_poly.pdbx_strand_id
1 'polypeptide(L)'
;NQTVRADFNGTAFPHHNITSRFFRKDDRYLVETENQEGKQETFPIKYTFGWEPLQQYLVEFPDGRLQVLPFCWDVEGKRWFHVYNEERIPPHDQLFWTRPMQNWDHMCADCHSTHVRKKFDPDTERFATSFSEINVSCEACHGPAKKHVAMARAGDWKGDAFFGLADVKSDNHAQLESCAKCHARRSTLDLDHHAGDKFIDHYILELIEPWAQRVGQPTYHPDGQIDEEVYVTGSFVQSKMFHKGIKCVDCHDPHTAKTLAKGNA
;
A
#
# COMPACT_ATOMS: atom_id res chain seq x y z
N ASN A 1 -5.97 -0.55 -24.29
CA ASN A 1 -5.86 -0.05 -22.91
C ASN A 1 -4.39 0.10 -22.55
N GLN A 2 -3.93 1.35 -22.35
CA GLN A 2 -2.58 1.62 -21.81
C GLN A 2 -2.68 1.68 -20.29
N THR A 3 -1.94 0.81 -19.59
CA THR A 3 -1.88 0.73 -18.13
C THR A 3 -0.93 1.77 -17.50
N VAL A 4 -0.07 2.38 -18.32
CA VAL A 4 0.83 3.48 -17.94
C VAL A 4 0.29 4.77 -18.53
N ARG A 5 -0.04 5.74 -17.67
CA ARG A 5 -0.60 7.05 -18.03
C ARG A 5 0.44 8.18 -18.02
N ALA A 6 1.61 7.94 -17.43
CA ALA A 6 2.64 8.96 -17.34
C ALA A 6 3.38 9.24 -18.65
N ASP A 7 3.94 10.44 -18.71
CA ASP A 7 4.74 10.89 -19.84
C ASP A 7 6.16 10.32 -19.78
N PHE A 8 6.46 9.41 -20.72
CA PHE A 8 7.78 8.83 -20.95
C PHE A 8 8.30 9.19 -22.35
N ASN A 9 8.03 10.41 -22.83
CA ASN A 9 8.50 10.89 -24.15
C ASN A 9 9.82 11.66 -24.06
N GLY A 10 10.69 11.37 -23.09
CA GLY A 10 11.97 12.07 -22.89
C GLY A 10 11.88 13.24 -21.91
N THR A 11 10.85 13.24 -21.05
CA THR A 11 10.58 14.31 -20.09
C THR A 11 11.72 14.44 -19.10
N ALA A 12 12.33 15.63 -19.04
CA ALA A 12 13.33 15.98 -18.03
C ALA A 12 12.64 16.60 -16.81
N PHE A 13 13.03 16.15 -15.62
CA PHE A 13 12.51 16.61 -14.35
C PHE A 13 13.66 17.14 -13.47
N PRO A 14 13.85 18.47 -13.39
CA PRO A 14 14.84 19.06 -12.51
C PRO A 14 14.34 19.10 -11.06
N HIS A 15 15.21 18.71 -10.13
CA HIS A 15 14.94 18.73 -8.69
C HIS A 15 16.26 18.85 -7.92
N HIS A 16 16.42 19.93 -7.12
CA HIS A 16 17.60 20.20 -6.29
C HIS A 16 18.96 19.87 -6.95
N ASN A 17 19.26 20.54 -8.07
CA ASN A 17 20.47 20.39 -8.90
C ASN A 17 20.65 19.02 -9.59
N ILE A 18 19.71 18.10 -9.45
CA ILE A 18 19.67 16.84 -10.18
C ILE A 18 18.62 16.96 -11.28
N THR A 19 18.88 16.36 -12.44
CA THR A 19 17.87 16.21 -13.49
C THR A 19 17.66 14.74 -13.73
N SER A 20 16.44 14.26 -13.49
CA SER A 20 16.03 12.91 -13.85
C SER A 20 15.29 12.93 -15.19
N ARG A 21 15.30 11.83 -15.94
CA ARG A 21 14.65 11.75 -17.25
C ARG A 21 13.81 10.49 -17.38
N PHE A 22 12.58 10.65 -17.86
CA PHE A 22 11.62 9.57 -18.08
C PHE A 22 11.43 9.35 -19.57
N PHE A 23 11.75 8.15 -20.05
CA PHE A 23 11.71 7.86 -21.48
C PHE A 23 11.38 6.41 -21.78
N ARG A 24 10.98 6.16 -23.03
CA ARG A 24 10.85 4.80 -23.57
C ARG A 24 12.02 4.50 -24.49
N LYS A 25 12.48 3.25 -24.45
CA LYS A 25 13.39 2.68 -25.46
C LYS A 25 12.86 1.29 -25.80
N ASP A 26 12.55 1.10 -27.08
CA ASP A 26 11.81 -0.08 -27.55
C ASP A 26 10.47 -0.20 -26.77
N ASP A 27 10.18 -1.39 -26.24
CA ASP A 27 8.99 -1.65 -25.42
C ASP A 27 9.19 -1.42 -23.91
N ARG A 28 10.32 -0.83 -23.50
CA ARG A 28 10.65 -0.63 -22.09
C ARG A 28 10.46 0.82 -21.65
N TYR A 29 9.91 0.97 -20.45
CA TYR A 29 9.88 2.23 -19.71
C TYR A 29 11.16 2.37 -18.88
N LEU A 30 11.78 3.53 -18.93
CA LEU A 30 13.09 3.79 -18.32
C LEU A 30 13.05 5.10 -17.55
N VAL A 31 13.84 5.14 -16.47
CA VAL A 31 14.20 6.36 -15.76
C VAL A 31 15.72 6.49 -15.73
N GLU A 32 16.23 7.67 -16.00
CA GLU A 32 17.62 8.05 -15.72
C GLU A 32 17.59 8.93 -14.46
N THR A 33 18.26 8.49 -13.39
CA THR A 33 18.30 9.19 -12.09
C THR A 33 19.54 8.77 -11.29
N GLU A 34 19.76 9.39 -10.13
CA GLU A 34 20.92 9.06 -9.27
C GLU A 34 20.82 7.64 -8.71
N ASN A 35 21.90 6.88 -8.78
CA ASN A 35 22.05 5.56 -8.17
C ASN A 35 22.54 5.66 -6.71
N GLN A 36 22.86 4.51 -6.10
CA GLN A 36 23.30 4.44 -4.70
C GLN A 36 24.61 5.22 -4.43
N GLU A 37 25.45 5.45 -5.44
CA GLU A 37 26.67 6.26 -5.35
C GLU A 37 26.43 7.74 -5.68
N GLY A 38 25.20 8.16 -5.98
CA GLY A 38 24.87 9.52 -6.41
C GLY A 38 25.27 9.82 -7.86
N LYS A 39 25.45 8.80 -8.70
CA LYS A 39 25.77 8.96 -10.12
C LYS A 39 24.53 8.72 -10.96
N GLN A 40 24.40 9.43 -12.08
CA GLN A 40 23.31 9.18 -13.02
C GLN A 40 23.44 7.78 -13.63
N GLU A 41 22.36 7.02 -13.57
CA GLU A 41 22.24 5.67 -14.12
C GLU A 41 20.83 5.50 -14.69
N THR A 42 20.71 4.66 -15.72
CA THR A 42 19.41 4.33 -16.32
C THR A 42 18.88 3.01 -15.78
N PHE A 43 17.67 3.06 -15.23
CA PHE A 43 16.98 1.92 -14.65
C PHE A 43 15.74 1.54 -15.47
N PRO A 44 15.55 0.24 -15.79
CA PRO A 44 14.29 -0.26 -16.33
C PRO A 44 13.21 -0.25 -15.24
N ILE A 45 12.06 0.31 -15.58
CA ILE A 45 10.87 0.27 -14.74
C ILE A 45 10.16 -1.06 -15.00
N LYS A 46 9.99 -1.84 -13.93
CA LYS A 46 9.40 -3.18 -13.97
C LYS A 46 7.89 -3.13 -13.81
N TYR A 47 7.40 -2.33 -12.88
CA TYR A 47 5.99 -2.23 -12.54
C TYR A 47 5.54 -0.78 -12.46
N THR A 48 4.26 -0.56 -12.76
CA THR A 48 3.52 0.63 -12.34
C THR A 48 2.42 0.20 -11.38
N PHE A 49 2.13 1.02 -10.37
CA PHE A 49 1.03 0.81 -9.43
C PHE A 49 0.38 2.15 -9.10
N GLY A 50 -0.84 2.10 -8.57
CA GLY A 50 -1.71 3.27 -8.51
C GLY A 50 -2.44 3.52 -9.83
N TRP A 51 -3.55 4.22 -9.74
CA TRP A 51 -4.38 4.55 -10.90
C TRP A 51 -4.81 6.01 -10.89
N GLU A 52 -5.49 6.43 -9.82
CA GLU A 52 -5.90 7.79 -9.52
C GLU A 52 -5.81 8.01 -7.99
N PRO A 53 -5.39 9.20 -7.54
CA PRO A 53 -5.03 10.40 -8.32
C PRO A 53 -3.61 10.34 -8.91
N LEU A 54 -2.83 9.29 -8.62
CA LEU A 54 -1.43 9.21 -9.03
C LEU A 54 -1.00 7.79 -9.44
N GLN A 55 0.10 7.72 -10.20
CA GLN A 55 0.83 6.47 -10.47
C GLN A 55 2.27 6.54 -9.96
N GLN A 56 2.75 5.42 -9.43
CA GLN A 56 4.13 5.19 -9.01
C GLN A 56 4.75 4.02 -9.78
N TYR A 57 6.07 3.88 -9.61
CA TYR A 57 6.91 3.03 -10.46
C TYR A 57 7.95 2.29 -9.65
N LEU A 58 8.18 1.03 -9.99
CA LEU A 58 9.14 0.15 -9.32
C LEU A 58 10.30 -0.21 -10.24
N VAL A 59 11.50 -0.24 -9.66
CA VAL A 59 12.72 -0.75 -10.28
C VAL A 59 13.13 -2.05 -9.59
N GLU A 60 13.40 -3.08 -10.38
CA GLU A 60 13.93 -4.36 -9.90
C GLU A 60 15.46 -4.34 -9.98
N PHE A 61 16.12 -4.54 -8.84
CA PHE A 61 17.58 -4.62 -8.77
C PHE A 61 18.06 -6.06 -9.04
N PRO A 62 19.34 -6.25 -9.44
CA PRO A 62 19.89 -7.58 -9.71
C PRO A 62 19.84 -8.55 -8.52
N ASP A 63 19.73 -8.01 -7.31
CA ASP A 63 19.62 -8.79 -6.08
C ASP A 63 18.19 -9.24 -5.75
N GLY A 64 17.21 -8.86 -6.58
CA GLY A 64 15.79 -9.20 -6.44
C GLY A 64 14.95 -8.15 -5.71
N ARG A 65 15.58 -7.11 -5.11
CA ARG A 65 14.83 -6.07 -4.41
C ARG A 65 14.01 -5.22 -5.38
N LEU A 66 12.79 -4.91 -4.99
CA LEU A 66 11.96 -3.90 -5.66
C LEU A 66 12.08 -2.58 -4.92
N GLN A 67 12.49 -1.53 -5.63
CA GLN A 67 12.61 -0.17 -5.08
C GLN A 67 11.55 0.74 -5.68
N VAL A 68 10.93 1.56 -4.83
CA VAL A 68 9.98 2.59 -5.26
C VAL A 68 10.75 3.81 -5.71
N LEU A 69 10.45 4.30 -6.92
CA LEU A 69 11.00 5.58 -7.38
C LEU A 69 10.36 6.73 -6.58
N PRO A 70 11.12 7.79 -6.25
CA PRO A 70 10.62 8.93 -5.49
C PRO A 70 9.82 9.90 -6.38
N PHE A 71 9.43 9.45 -7.58
CA PHE A 71 8.73 10.20 -8.59
C PHE A 71 7.34 9.60 -8.81
N CYS A 72 6.35 10.46 -8.72
CA CYS A 72 4.95 10.12 -8.94
C CYS A 72 4.43 10.88 -10.15
N TRP A 73 3.50 10.26 -10.86
CA TRP A 73 2.75 10.94 -11.91
C TRP A 73 1.40 11.37 -11.35
N ASP A 74 1.17 12.67 -11.27
CA ASP A 74 -0.14 13.27 -11.04
C ASP A 74 -0.99 13.07 -12.31
N VAL A 75 -2.03 12.26 -12.19
CA VAL A 75 -2.82 11.80 -13.31
C VAL A 75 -3.75 12.88 -13.85
N GLU A 76 -4.30 13.70 -12.95
CA GLU A 76 -5.20 14.80 -13.31
C GLU A 76 -4.40 16.01 -13.78
N GLY A 77 -3.37 16.39 -13.01
CA GLY A 77 -2.47 17.49 -13.34
C GLY A 77 -1.51 17.17 -14.49
N LYS A 78 -1.44 15.90 -14.92
CA LYS A 78 -0.59 15.40 -16.02
C LYS A 78 0.87 15.86 -15.90
N ARG A 79 1.44 15.65 -14.72
CA ARG A 79 2.79 16.11 -14.40
C ARG A 79 3.51 15.14 -13.49
N TRP A 80 4.82 15.07 -13.65
CA TRP A 80 5.70 14.44 -12.69
C TRP A 80 5.84 15.33 -11.45
N PHE A 81 5.94 14.71 -10.28
CA PHE A 81 6.34 15.37 -9.05
C PHE A 81 7.22 14.45 -8.21
N HIS A 82 8.00 15.03 -7.32
CA HIS A 82 8.85 14.30 -6.37
C HIS A 82 8.15 14.22 -5.02
N VAL A 83 8.20 13.06 -4.37
CA VAL A 83 7.54 12.87 -3.05
C VAL A 83 8.16 13.75 -1.96
N TYR A 84 9.45 14.05 -2.07
CA TYR A 84 10.16 15.02 -1.21
C TYR A 84 10.36 16.33 -1.97
N ASN A 85 9.41 17.27 -1.89
CA ASN A 85 9.49 18.49 -2.69
C ASN A 85 10.45 19.53 -2.10
N GLU A 86 10.45 19.67 -0.77
CA GLU A 86 11.12 20.77 -0.07
C GLU A 86 12.59 20.49 0.27
N GLU A 87 13.05 19.24 0.11
CA GLU A 87 14.39 18.83 0.50
C GLU A 87 15.03 17.88 -0.51
N ARG A 88 16.36 17.88 -0.55
CA ARG A 88 17.15 16.89 -1.28
C ARG A 88 17.53 15.76 -0.34
N ILE A 89 17.09 14.55 -0.64
CA ILE A 89 17.52 13.35 0.06
C ILE A 89 18.83 12.84 -0.55
N PRO A 90 19.97 12.87 0.16
CA PRO A 90 21.25 12.44 -0.40
C PRO A 90 21.41 10.91 -0.38
N PRO A 91 22.30 10.32 -1.20
CA PRO A 91 22.44 8.86 -1.32
C PRO A 91 22.77 8.09 -0.03
N HIS A 92 23.28 8.74 1.01
CA HIS A 92 23.60 8.11 2.29
C HIS A 92 22.43 8.12 3.30
N ASP A 93 21.36 8.88 3.01
CA ASP A 93 20.18 8.98 3.86
C ASP A 93 19.27 7.76 3.67
N GLN A 94 18.66 7.27 4.75
CA GLN A 94 17.78 6.09 4.71
C GLN A 94 16.54 6.29 3.84
N LEU A 95 16.09 7.53 3.63
CA LEU A 95 14.96 7.88 2.77
C LEU A 95 15.32 7.93 1.29
N PHE A 96 16.60 7.81 0.93
CA PHE A 96 16.99 7.80 -0.48
C PHE A 96 16.41 6.58 -1.19
N TRP A 97 15.97 6.75 -2.43
CA TRP A 97 15.13 5.75 -3.13
C TRP A 97 15.74 4.35 -3.31
N THR A 98 17.06 4.21 -3.18
CA THR A 98 17.75 2.89 -3.22
C THR A 98 17.98 2.27 -1.84
N ARG A 99 17.49 2.90 -0.76
CA ARG A 99 17.72 2.53 0.64
C ARG A 99 16.50 1.83 1.24
N PRO A 100 16.64 1.21 2.44
CA PRO A 100 15.61 0.32 2.98
C PRO A 100 14.23 0.96 3.18
N MET A 101 14.15 2.26 3.49
CA MET A 101 12.86 2.94 3.71
C MET A 101 12.06 3.15 2.40
N GLN A 102 12.64 2.82 1.25
CA GLN A 102 12.02 2.93 -0.07
C GLN A 102 11.85 1.56 -0.74
N ASN A 103 12.19 0.49 -0.02
CA ASN A 103 12.04 -0.87 -0.51
C ASN A 103 10.56 -1.30 -0.48
N TRP A 104 10.03 -1.61 -1.66
CA TRP A 104 8.63 -1.95 -1.85
C TRP A 104 8.25 -3.24 -1.13
N ASP A 105 9.12 -4.26 -1.15
CA ASP A 105 8.89 -5.55 -0.51
C ASP A 105 8.61 -5.40 0.98
N HIS A 106 9.41 -4.57 1.65
CA HIS A 106 9.28 -4.26 3.06
C HIS A 106 8.11 -3.33 3.35
N MET A 107 8.04 -2.19 2.67
CA MET A 107 7.20 -1.05 3.05
C MET A 107 5.79 -1.08 2.46
N CYS A 108 5.62 -1.63 1.25
CA CYS A 108 4.42 -1.38 0.44
C CYS A 108 3.66 -2.65 0.06
N ALA A 109 4.38 -3.75 -0.18
CA ALA A 109 3.83 -4.96 -0.77
C ALA A 109 2.67 -5.56 0.03
N ASP A 110 2.71 -5.42 1.37
CA ASP A 110 1.70 -5.99 2.27
C ASP A 110 0.30 -5.38 2.07
N CYS A 111 0.24 -4.09 1.77
CA CYS A 111 -1.02 -3.36 1.54
C CYS A 111 -1.39 -3.25 0.07
N HIS A 112 -0.41 -3.30 -0.84
CA HIS A 112 -0.61 -3.06 -2.28
C HIS A 112 -0.57 -4.34 -3.15
N SER A 113 -0.77 -5.52 -2.55
CA SER A 113 -0.79 -6.80 -3.25
C SER A 113 -1.80 -7.78 -2.65
N THR A 114 -2.21 -8.77 -3.43
CA THR A 114 -3.10 -9.85 -3.00
C THR A 114 -2.31 -11.14 -2.77
N HIS A 115 -2.54 -11.78 -1.63
CA HIS A 115 -1.85 -13.01 -1.20
C HIS A 115 -0.32 -12.90 -1.32
N VAL A 116 0.21 -11.84 -0.74
CA VAL A 116 1.64 -11.52 -0.75
C VAL A 116 2.41 -12.31 0.32
N ARG A 117 3.60 -12.76 -0.05
CA ARG A 117 4.55 -13.48 0.80
C ARG A 117 5.92 -12.86 0.60
N LYS A 118 6.39 -12.08 1.57
CA LYS A 118 7.68 -11.36 1.49
C LYS A 118 8.89 -12.30 1.45
N LYS A 119 8.83 -13.41 2.22
CA LYS A 119 9.89 -14.42 2.34
C LYS A 119 11.27 -13.76 2.54
N PHE A 120 11.39 -12.97 3.60
CA PHE A 120 12.65 -12.32 3.95
C PHE A 120 13.60 -13.34 4.57
N ASP A 121 14.82 -13.39 4.07
CA ASP A 121 15.92 -14.17 4.63
C ASP A 121 16.85 -13.23 5.43
N PRO A 122 16.92 -13.36 6.76
CA PRO A 122 17.75 -12.50 7.60
C PRO A 122 19.26 -12.75 7.43
N ASP A 123 19.68 -13.94 6.98
CA ASP A 123 21.10 -14.25 6.82
C ASP A 123 21.68 -13.60 5.56
N THR A 124 20.84 -13.46 4.52
CA THR A 124 21.23 -12.85 3.24
C THR A 124 20.67 -11.45 3.03
N GLU A 125 19.83 -10.98 3.96
CA GLU A 125 19.12 -9.69 3.93
C GLU A 125 18.32 -9.47 2.63
N ARG A 126 17.65 -10.53 2.15
CA ARG A 126 16.97 -10.54 0.84
C ARG A 126 15.51 -10.92 0.95
N PHE A 127 14.72 -10.34 0.05
CA PHE A 127 13.33 -10.71 -0.18
C PHE A 127 13.22 -11.68 -1.34
N ALA A 128 12.32 -12.65 -1.21
CA ALA A 128 11.85 -13.49 -2.31
C ALA A 128 10.34 -13.30 -2.47
N THR A 129 9.92 -12.03 -2.57
CA THR A 129 8.51 -11.63 -2.54
C THR A 129 7.75 -12.28 -3.69
N SER A 130 6.63 -12.91 -3.36
CA SER A 130 5.67 -13.43 -4.33
C SER A 130 4.27 -12.96 -3.96
N PHE A 131 3.42 -12.71 -4.96
CA PHE A 131 2.02 -12.35 -4.79
C PHE A 131 1.19 -13.01 -5.89
N SER A 132 -0.12 -13.11 -5.68
CA SER A 132 -1.04 -13.60 -6.72
C SER A 132 -1.41 -12.48 -7.70
N GLU A 133 -1.57 -11.26 -7.19
CA GLU A 133 -1.85 -10.05 -7.98
C GLU A 133 -1.17 -8.82 -7.36
N ILE A 134 -0.63 -7.92 -8.18
CA ILE A 134 0.02 -6.65 -7.75
C ILE A 134 -1.02 -5.53 -7.58
N ASN A 135 -2.08 -5.82 -6.84
CA ASN A 135 -3.13 -4.89 -6.44
C ASN A 135 -3.94 -5.46 -5.26
N VAL A 136 -4.85 -4.67 -4.69
CA VAL A 136 -5.89 -5.14 -3.76
C VAL A 136 -7.05 -5.72 -4.59
N SER A 137 -7.09 -7.04 -4.72
CA SER A 137 -8.09 -7.80 -5.49
C SER A 137 -9.16 -8.40 -4.58
N CYS A 138 -10.15 -9.09 -5.16
CA CYS A 138 -11.30 -9.67 -4.45
C CYS A 138 -10.87 -10.53 -3.25
N GLU A 139 -9.84 -11.36 -3.43
CA GLU A 139 -9.36 -12.30 -2.40
C GLU A 139 -8.58 -11.60 -1.27
N ALA A 140 -8.20 -10.34 -1.43
CA ALA A 140 -7.55 -9.57 -0.35
C ALA A 140 -8.51 -9.32 0.82
N CYS A 141 -9.80 -9.12 0.53
CA CYS A 141 -10.84 -8.92 1.55
C CYS A 141 -11.68 -10.19 1.77
N HIS A 142 -11.96 -10.95 0.71
CA HIS A 142 -12.84 -12.12 0.79
C HIS A 142 -12.12 -13.46 1.00
N GLY A 143 -10.79 -13.45 1.04
CA GLY A 143 -9.97 -14.66 1.19
C GLY A 143 -9.94 -15.53 -0.07
N PRO A 144 -9.25 -16.67 -0.02
CA PRO A 144 -9.05 -17.55 -1.17
C PRO A 144 -10.37 -18.12 -1.70
N ALA A 145 -10.71 -17.82 -2.95
CA ALA A 145 -11.99 -18.17 -3.56
C ALA A 145 -12.03 -19.60 -4.13
N LYS A 146 -10.98 -20.42 -3.96
CA LYS A 146 -10.92 -21.79 -4.51
C LYS A 146 -12.14 -22.64 -4.10
N LYS A 147 -12.52 -22.56 -2.82
CA LYS A 147 -13.68 -23.30 -2.29
C LYS A 147 -14.99 -22.73 -2.82
N HIS A 148 -15.12 -21.41 -2.80
CA HIS A 148 -16.26 -20.69 -3.40
C HIS A 148 -16.52 -21.11 -4.85
N VAL A 149 -15.49 -21.11 -5.70
CA VAL A 149 -15.59 -21.49 -7.12
C VAL A 149 -15.99 -22.95 -7.30
N ALA A 150 -15.47 -23.85 -6.46
CA ALA A 150 -15.83 -25.28 -6.53
C ALA A 150 -17.32 -25.49 -6.21
N MET A 151 -17.83 -24.84 -5.16
CA MET A 151 -19.24 -24.87 -4.78
C MET A 151 -20.14 -24.27 -5.87
N ALA A 152 -19.76 -23.12 -6.42
CA ALA A 152 -20.49 -22.47 -7.51
C ALA A 152 -20.63 -23.39 -8.74
N ARG A 153 -19.57 -24.10 -9.10
CA ARG A 153 -19.57 -25.06 -10.22
C ARG A 153 -20.40 -26.31 -9.93
N ALA A 154 -20.38 -26.79 -8.69
CA ALA A 154 -21.18 -27.93 -8.26
C ALA A 154 -22.68 -27.59 -8.09
N GLY A 155 -23.02 -26.30 -7.98
CA GLY A 155 -24.36 -25.85 -7.58
C GLY A 155 -24.70 -26.22 -6.14
N ASP A 156 -23.69 -26.50 -5.31
CA ASP A 156 -23.86 -26.95 -3.94
C ASP A 156 -23.28 -25.91 -2.96
N TRP A 157 -24.19 -25.20 -2.31
CA TRP A 157 -23.87 -24.16 -1.32
C TRP A 157 -24.14 -24.61 0.12
N LYS A 158 -24.44 -25.91 0.33
CA LYS A 158 -24.89 -26.40 1.64
C LYS A 158 -23.74 -26.45 2.63
N GLY A 159 -24.00 -25.96 3.84
CA GLY A 159 -23.17 -26.22 5.02
C GLY A 159 -21.96 -25.32 5.21
N ASP A 160 -21.69 -24.39 4.28
CA ASP A 160 -20.56 -23.48 4.39
C ASP A 160 -20.97 -22.04 4.70
N ALA A 161 -20.44 -21.54 5.81
CA ALA A 161 -20.60 -20.15 6.19
C ALA A 161 -20.01 -19.25 5.09
N PHE A 162 -20.69 -18.13 4.83
CA PHE A 162 -20.22 -17.07 3.93
C PHE A 162 -19.84 -17.54 2.51
N PHE A 163 -20.44 -18.64 2.02
CA PHE A 163 -20.19 -19.19 0.68
C PHE A 163 -18.71 -19.54 0.43
N GLY A 164 -17.99 -19.98 1.48
CA GLY A 164 -16.59 -20.38 1.38
C GLY A 164 -15.62 -19.22 1.22
N LEU A 165 -16.03 -18.02 1.62
CA LEU A 165 -15.23 -16.80 1.70
C LEU A 165 -15.11 -16.34 3.15
N ALA A 166 -14.27 -15.34 3.40
CA ALA A 166 -14.16 -14.67 4.69
C ALA A 166 -15.44 -13.90 5.04
N ASP A 167 -15.74 -13.82 6.34
CA ASP A 167 -16.81 -12.95 6.84
C ASP A 167 -16.32 -11.50 6.89
N VAL A 168 -16.94 -10.65 6.08
CA VAL A 168 -16.62 -9.21 6.01
C VAL A 168 -17.84 -8.33 6.27
N LYS A 169 -18.98 -8.92 6.67
CA LYS A 169 -20.28 -8.22 6.66
C LYS A 169 -21.19 -8.49 7.84
N SER A 170 -20.95 -9.52 8.64
CA SER A 170 -21.83 -9.89 9.76
C SER A 170 -22.02 -8.73 10.73
N ASP A 171 -20.92 -8.12 11.17
CA ASP A 171 -20.91 -6.95 12.03
C ASP A 171 -19.73 -6.01 11.71
N ASN A 172 -19.59 -4.96 12.52
CA ASN A 172 -18.54 -3.97 12.36
C ASN A 172 -17.15 -4.46 12.76
N HIS A 173 -17.03 -5.49 13.60
CA HIS A 173 -15.74 -6.08 13.94
C HIS A 173 -15.24 -6.93 12.78
N ALA A 174 -16.06 -7.85 12.27
CA ALA A 174 -15.71 -8.67 11.10
C ALA A 174 -15.30 -7.82 9.89
N GLN A 175 -16.02 -6.71 9.65
CA GLN A 175 -15.63 -5.78 8.60
C GLN A 175 -14.33 -5.02 8.92
N LEU A 176 -14.15 -4.57 10.16
CA LEU A 176 -12.93 -3.89 10.59
C LEU A 176 -11.71 -4.77 10.33
N GLU A 177 -11.76 -6.06 10.70
CA GLU A 177 -10.62 -6.97 10.53
C GLU A 177 -10.15 -7.03 9.07
N SER A 178 -11.09 -7.04 8.11
CA SER A 178 -10.78 -7.04 6.68
C SER A 178 -10.17 -5.73 6.17
N CYS A 179 -10.52 -4.59 6.76
CA CYS A 179 -10.05 -3.28 6.31
C CYS A 179 -8.76 -2.85 7.03
N ALA A 180 -8.63 -3.23 8.31
CA ALA A 180 -7.58 -2.76 9.20
C ALA A 180 -6.19 -3.22 8.78
N LYS A 181 -6.07 -4.34 8.05
CA LYS A 181 -4.80 -4.77 7.45
C LYS A 181 -4.09 -3.62 6.74
N CYS A 182 -4.82 -2.81 5.99
CA CYS A 182 -4.27 -1.72 5.19
C CYS A 182 -4.60 -0.33 5.73
N HIS A 183 -5.79 -0.13 6.31
CA HIS A 183 -6.27 1.18 6.77
C HIS A 183 -5.90 1.49 8.23
N ALA A 184 -4.71 1.06 8.64
CA ALA A 184 -4.16 1.25 9.97
C ALA A 184 -2.67 1.53 9.89
N ARG A 185 -2.17 2.45 10.73
CA ARG A 185 -0.73 2.53 11.01
C ARG A 185 -0.43 1.47 12.05
N ARG A 186 0.50 0.58 11.74
CA ARG A 186 0.71 -0.65 12.50
C ARG A 186 2.09 -1.24 12.32
N SER A 187 2.53 -1.96 13.33
CA SER A 187 3.67 -2.88 13.24
C SER A 187 3.18 -4.29 12.90
N THR A 188 4.03 -5.06 12.20
CA THR A 188 3.70 -6.46 11.85
C THR A 188 4.34 -7.41 12.87
N LEU A 189 3.54 -8.32 13.41
CA LEU A 189 3.97 -9.41 14.29
C LEU A 189 4.10 -10.72 13.53
N ASP A 190 3.10 -11.03 12.72
CA ASP A 190 3.05 -12.24 11.91
C ASP A 190 2.73 -11.87 10.47
N LEU A 191 3.53 -12.38 9.54
CA LEU A 191 3.42 -12.12 8.11
C LEU A 191 2.38 -13.02 7.42
N ASP A 192 1.84 -14.02 8.12
CA ASP A 192 0.89 -14.99 7.56
C ASP A 192 -0.58 -14.62 7.80
N HIS A 193 -0.93 -13.33 7.70
CA HIS A 193 -2.31 -12.89 7.78
C HIS A 193 -3.12 -13.26 6.53
N HIS A 194 -4.34 -13.75 6.75
CA HIS A 194 -5.37 -14.00 5.75
C HIS A 194 -6.67 -13.25 6.05
N ALA A 195 -7.45 -13.00 5.01
CA ALA A 195 -8.79 -12.47 5.19
C ALA A 195 -9.63 -13.42 6.07
N GLY A 196 -10.26 -12.84 7.09
CA GLY A 196 -11.00 -13.57 8.12
C GLY A 196 -10.22 -13.79 9.42
N ASP A 197 -8.90 -13.58 9.41
CA ASP A 197 -8.10 -13.56 10.64
C ASP A 197 -8.38 -12.29 11.44
N LYS A 198 -8.11 -12.35 12.74
CA LYS A 198 -8.16 -11.16 13.60
C LYS A 198 -6.91 -10.33 13.35
N PHE A 199 -7.09 -9.02 13.20
CA PHE A 199 -6.01 -8.07 13.00
C PHE A 199 -4.96 -8.15 14.11
N ILE A 200 -5.38 -8.23 15.37
CA ILE A 200 -4.46 -8.24 16.51
C ILE A 200 -3.63 -9.52 16.65
N ASP A 201 -3.98 -10.60 15.94
CA ASP A 201 -3.18 -11.83 15.93
C ASP A 201 -1.92 -11.64 15.05
N HIS A 202 -1.94 -10.67 14.14
CA HIS A 202 -0.86 -10.43 13.16
C HIS A 202 -0.24 -9.03 13.26
N TYR A 203 -0.90 -8.08 13.91
CA TYR A 203 -0.52 -6.66 13.88
C TYR A 203 -0.68 -5.98 15.24
N ILE A 204 0.23 -5.04 15.52
CA ILE A 204 0.08 -4.07 16.62
C ILE A 204 -0.36 -2.74 16.02
N LEU A 205 -1.52 -2.26 16.44
CA LEU A 205 -2.05 -0.96 16.04
C LEU A 205 -1.26 0.18 16.70
N GLU A 206 -0.98 1.25 15.95
CA GLU A 206 -0.54 2.52 16.52
C GLU A 206 -1.65 3.08 17.42
N LEU A 207 -1.34 3.23 18.70
CA LEU A 207 -2.27 3.76 19.68
C LEU A 207 -2.13 5.28 19.83
N ILE A 208 -3.16 5.91 20.41
CA ILE A 208 -3.04 7.29 20.89
C ILE A 208 -2.08 7.27 22.07
N GLU A 209 -0.89 7.83 21.87
CA GLU A 209 0.08 8.01 22.93
C GLU A 209 0.25 9.50 23.22
N PRO A 210 0.19 9.93 24.50
CA PRO A 210 0.52 11.31 24.84
C PRO A 210 1.97 11.59 24.45
N TRP A 211 2.27 12.83 24.08
CA TRP A 211 3.63 13.22 23.77
C TRP A 211 4.60 12.77 24.88
N ALA A 212 5.58 11.98 24.49
CA ALA A 212 6.69 11.58 25.34
C ALA A 212 7.94 11.49 24.48
N GLN A 213 9.10 11.74 25.10
CA GLN A 213 10.40 11.73 24.41
C GLN A 213 10.70 10.41 23.65
N ARG A 214 10.06 9.30 24.05
CA ARG A 214 10.20 7.98 23.41
C ARG A 214 9.31 7.77 22.19
N VAL A 215 8.21 8.51 22.09
CA VAL A 215 7.17 8.39 21.04
C VAL A 215 7.50 9.29 19.86
N GLY A 216 8.27 10.35 20.09
CA GLY A 216 8.58 11.35 19.07
C GLY A 216 7.40 12.30 18.87
N GLN A 217 7.00 12.50 17.61
CA GLN A 217 5.85 13.34 17.24
C GLN A 217 4.55 12.54 17.42
N PRO A 218 3.55 13.04 18.16
CA PRO A 218 2.26 12.37 18.29
C PRO A 218 1.62 12.20 16.91
N THR A 219 0.99 11.07 16.71
CA THR A 219 0.34 10.73 15.43
C THR A 219 -1.19 10.93 15.47
N TYR A 220 -1.70 11.32 16.65
CA TYR A 220 -3.08 11.67 16.93
C TYR A 220 -3.17 12.98 17.70
N HIS A 221 -4.26 13.70 17.51
CA HIS A 221 -4.69 14.76 18.43
C HIS A 221 -5.11 14.15 19.79
N PRO A 222 -5.09 14.95 20.89
CA PRO A 222 -5.46 14.46 22.21
C PRO A 222 -6.89 13.91 22.34
N ASP A 223 -7.79 14.26 21.42
CA ASP A 223 -9.17 13.78 21.37
C ASP A 223 -9.36 12.56 20.44
N GLY A 224 -8.27 12.02 19.89
CA GLY A 224 -8.23 10.84 19.03
C GLY A 224 -8.51 11.09 17.55
N GLN A 225 -8.64 12.35 17.15
CA GLN A 225 -8.61 12.70 15.73
C GLN A 225 -7.22 12.43 15.13
N ILE A 226 -7.22 12.12 13.84
CA ILE A 226 -6.03 11.87 13.02
C ILE A 226 -5.23 13.17 12.92
N ASP A 227 -3.93 13.14 13.27
CA ASP A 227 -3.02 14.28 13.07
C ASP A 227 -2.07 13.99 11.90
N GLU A 228 -1.51 12.78 11.85
CA GLU A 228 -0.56 12.31 10.85
C GLU A 228 -1.08 11.06 10.12
N GLU A 229 -0.20 10.34 9.42
CA GLU A 229 -0.54 9.09 8.73
C GLU A 229 -0.77 7.93 9.73
N VAL A 230 -1.90 7.96 10.44
CA VAL A 230 -2.44 6.85 11.25
C VAL A 230 -3.54 6.07 10.54
N TYR A 231 -3.94 6.55 9.36
CA TYR A 231 -5.13 6.12 8.64
C TYR A 231 -6.36 6.23 9.55
N VAL A 232 -7.32 5.29 9.51
CA VAL A 232 -8.64 5.47 10.15
C VAL A 232 -8.94 4.46 11.26
N THR A 233 -8.36 3.25 11.24
CA THR A 233 -8.74 2.17 12.18
C THR A 233 -8.66 2.60 13.65
N GLY A 234 -7.55 3.20 14.09
CA GLY A 234 -7.36 3.60 15.48
C GLY A 234 -8.38 4.64 15.97
N SER A 235 -8.67 5.65 15.15
CA SER A 235 -9.71 6.64 15.47
C SER A 235 -11.11 6.03 15.39
N PHE A 236 -11.38 5.15 14.43
CA PHE A 236 -12.70 4.57 14.23
C PHE A 236 -13.12 3.68 15.40
N VAL A 237 -12.25 2.80 15.88
CA VAL A 237 -12.58 1.88 17.00
C VAL A 237 -12.89 2.59 18.32
N GLN A 238 -12.40 3.83 18.48
CA GLN A 238 -12.68 4.68 19.65
C GLN A 238 -13.91 5.56 19.48
N SER A 239 -14.46 5.62 18.27
CA SER A 239 -15.57 6.51 17.93
C SER A 239 -16.91 5.99 18.46
N LYS A 240 -17.86 6.91 18.65
CA LYS A 240 -19.27 6.56 18.93
C LYS A 240 -19.88 5.69 17.81
N MET A 241 -19.43 5.85 16.57
CA MET A 241 -19.94 5.11 15.42
C MET A 241 -19.65 3.61 15.58
N PHE A 242 -18.39 3.26 15.88
CA PHE A 242 -18.00 1.88 16.11
C PHE A 242 -18.76 1.27 17.30
N HIS A 243 -18.88 1.98 18.42
CA HIS A 243 -19.64 1.51 19.58
C HIS A 243 -21.17 1.45 19.34
N LYS A 244 -21.68 1.98 18.23
CA LYS A 244 -23.06 1.84 17.78
C LYS A 244 -23.24 0.81 16.65
N GLY A 245 -22.19 0.07 16.30
CA GLY A 245 -22.24 -0.98 15.29
C GLY A 245 -22.19 -0.47 13.85
N ILE A 246 -21.84 0.80 13.65
CA ILE A 246 -21.63 1.37 12.31
C ILE A 246 -20.43 0.67 11.67
N LYS A 247 -20.57 0.40 10.38
CA LYS A 247 -19.62 -0.27 9.49
C LYS A 247 -18.99 0.75 8.53
N CYS A 248 -17.79 0.45 8.05
CA CYS A 248 -17.12 1.22 6.99
C CYS A 248 -18.04 1.35 5.76
N VAL A 249 -18.73 0.27 5.38
CA VAL A 249 -19.61 0.23 4.21
C VAL A 249 -20.95 0.94 4.39
N ASP A 250 -21.26 1.42 5.59
CA ASP A 250 -22.42 2.31 5.78
C ASP A 250 -22.14 3.70 5.16
N CYS A 251 -20.85 4.03 4.94
CA CYS A 251 -20.41 5.28 4.33
C CYS A 251 -19.63 5.09 3.03
N HIS A 252 -18.98 3.94 2.81
CA HIS A 252 -18.11 3.66 1.67
C HIS A 252 -18.64 2.52 0.79
N ASP A 253 -18.49 2.65 -0.52
CA ASP A 253 -18.62 1.53 -1.46
C ASP A 253 -17.24 0.88 -1.66
N PRO A 254 -17.01 -0.34 -1.14
CA PRO A 254 -15.69 -0.97 -1.18
C PRO A 254 -15.29 -1.43 -2.58
N HIS A 255 -16.24 -1.57 -3.52
CA HIS A 255 -15.95 -2.02 -4.88
C HIS A 255 -15.65 -0.87 -5.84
N THR A 256 -16.09 0.34 -5.51
CA THR A 256 -15.79 1.54 -6.30
C THR A 256 -14.81 2.49 -5.61
N ALA A 257 -14.48 2.24 -4.34
CA ALA A 257 -13.69 3.10 -3.45
C ALA A 257 -14.26 4.52 -3.29
N LYS A 258 -15.56 4.71 -3.55
CA LYS A 258 -16.25 5.99 -3.43
C LYS A 258 -17.03 6.06 -2.11
N THR A 259 -17.29 7.26 -1.63
CA THR A 259 -18.24 7.48 -0.55
C THR A 259 -19.67 7.44 -1.09
N LEU A 260 -20.60 6.94 -0.27
CA LEU A 260 -22.03 6.90 -0.60
C LEU A 260 -22.67 8.29 -0.54
N ALA A 261 -22.14 9.16 0.32
CA ALA A 261 -22.55 10.56 0.47
C ALA A 261 -21.33 11.49 0.48
N LYS A 262 -21.55 12.79 0.22
CA LYS A 262 -20.52 13.83 0.27
C LYS A 262 -20.61 14.59 1.60
N GLY A 263 -19.46 14.96 2.16
CA GLY A 263 -19.35 15.73 3.39
C GLY A 263 -19.53 14.88 4.66
N ASN A 264 -19.58 15.56 5.81
CA ASN A 264 -19.80 14.93 7.12
C ASN A 264 -21.31 14.87 7.37
N ALA A 265 -21.95 13.80 6.90
CA ALA A 265 -23.35 13.51 7.18
C ALA A 265 -23.52 12.83 8.55
#